data_AF-A0A8J7W8H1-F1
#
_entry.id   AF-A0A8J7W8H1-F1
#
_cell.length_a   1.000
_cell.length_b   1.000
_cell.length_c   1.000
_cell.angle_alpha   90.00
_cell.angle_beta   90.00
_cell.angle_gamma   90.00
#
_symmetry.space_group_name_H-M   'P 1'
#
loop_
_entity.id
_entity.type
_entity.pdbx_description
1 polymer ?
#
loop_
_entity_poly.entity_id
_entity_poly.type
_entity_poly.pdbx_seq_one_letter_code
_entity_poly.pdbx_strand_id
1 'polypeptide(L)'
;MEYLYEKDLRRMKLLILESRRHHAVTIEIAAILGIKPQAARKILIEECDMLLLENLPARCDAARKKGNEIEQKLGIHMLTQATHLISPDAGQKAVADVIEKIESGLEKEIALEEGRTGILELIRS
;
A
#
# COMPACT_ATOMS: atom_id res chain seq x y z
N MET A 1 -12.23 -27.53 25.21
CA MET A 1 -11.22 -26.48 24.90
C MET A 1 -10.55 -26.90 23.63
N GLU A 2 -10.97 -26.30 22.52
CA GLU A 2 -10.43 -26.60 21.20
C GLU A 2 -9.15 -25.78 21.05
N TYR A 3 -7.99 -26.45 21.15
CA TYR A 3 -6.69 -25.82 20.89
C TYR A 3 -6.57 -25.59 19.38
N LEU A 4 -7.20 -24.53 18.88
CA LEU A 4 -6.93 -24.04 17.54
C LEU A 4 -5.53 -23.44 17.56
N TYR A 5 -4.54 -24.27 17.22
CA TYR A 5 -3.18 -23.81 16.94
C TYR A 5 -3.29 -22.95 15.68
N GLU A 6 -3.53 -21.65 15.85
CA GLU A 6 -3.35 -20.67 14.78
C GLU A 6 -1.91 -20.84 14.29
N LYS A 7 -1.74 -21.47 13.12
CA LYS A 7 -0.42 -21.62 12.52
C LYS A 7 0.09 -20.22 12.27
N ASP A 8 1.22 -19.87 12.87
CA ASP A 8 1.91 -18.63 12.54
C ASP A 8 2.33 -18.67 11.06
N LEU A 9 1.56 -17.98 10.22
CA LEU A 9 1.76 -17.92 8.77
C LEU A 9 2.84 -16.90 8.37
N ARG A 10 3.43 -16.14 9.31
CA ARG A 10 4.39 -15.07 9.00
C ARG A 10 5.55 -15.56 8.14
N ARG A 11 6.08 -16.76 8.42
CA ARG A 11 7.15 -17.36 7.62
C ARG A 11 6.71 -17.67 6.18
N MET A 12 5.48 -18.14 5.99
CA MET A 12 4.94 -18.42 4.65
C MET A 12 4.69 -17.12 3.88
N LYS A 13 4.11 -16.11 4.53
CA LYS A 13 3.92 -14.76 3.95
C LYS A 13 5.26 -14.16 3.53
N LEU A 14 6.30 -14.30 4.35
CA LEU A 14 7.67 -13.87 4.02
C LEU A 14 8.20 -14.56 2.76
N LEU A 15 8.08 -15.89 2.67
CA LEU A 15 8.54 -16.65 1.50
C LEU A 15 7.83 -16.21 0.21
N ILE A 16 6.51 -15.93 0.27
CA ILE A 16 5.77 -15.39 -0.88
C ILE A 16 6.35 -14.04 -1.31
N LEU A 17 6.55 -13.13 -0.36
CA LEU A 17 7.04 -11.77 -0.60
C LEU A 17 8.51 -11.71 -1.09
N GLU A 18 9.30 -12.76 -0.87
CA GLU A 18 10.68 -12.87 -1.36
C GLU A 18 10.76 -13.35 -2.81
N SER A 19 9.68 -13.92 -3.36
CA SER A 19 9.65 -14.29 -4.77
C SER A 19 9.75 -13.06 -5.68
N ARG A 20 10.42 -13.20 -6.82
CA ARG A 20 10.84 -12.08 -7.70
C ARG A 20 9.74 -11.05 -7.98
N ARG A 21 8.54 -11.49 -8.36
CA ARG A 21 7.44 -10.57 -8.71
C ARG A 21 6.84 -9.87 -7.48
N HIS A 22 6.70 -10.59 -6.37
CA HIS A 22 6.19 -10.01 -5.12
C HIS A 22 7.20 -9.05 -4.51
N HIS A 23 8.49 -9.36 -4.62
CA HIS A 23 9.54 -8.47 -4.17
C HIS A 23 9.54 -7.14 -4.94
N ALA A 24 9.35 -7.18 -6.26
CA ALA A 24 9.22 -5.96 -7.07
C ALA A 24 8.03 -5.09 -6.64
N VAL A 25 6.87 -5.72 -6.36
CA VAL A 25 5.69 -5.00 -5.83
C VAL A 25 5.97 -4.44 -4.44
N THR A 26 6.69 -5.17 -3.58
CA THR A 26 7.06 -4.69 -2.24
C THR A 26 7.94 -3.45 -2.33
N ILE A 27 8.89 -3.41 -3.28
CA ILE A 27 9.73 -2.23 -3.54
C ILE A 27 8.89 -1.05 -4.01
N GLU A 28 7.93 -1.29 -4.90
CA GLU A 28 7.03 -0.25 -5.40
C GLU A 28 6.15 0.34 -4.29
N ILE A 29 5.53 -0.50 -3.47
CA ILE A 29 4.75 -0.06 -2.31
C ILE A 29 5.64 0.72 -1.33
N ALA A 30 6.87 0.27 -1.12
CA ALA A 30 7.83 0.97 -0.28
C ALA A 30 8.17 2.37 -0.84
N ALA A 31 8.35 2.48 -2.17
CA ALA A 31 8.60 3.75 -2.84
C ALA A 31 7.39 4.70 -2.75
N ILE A 32 6.17 4.18 -2.97
CA ILE A 32 4.92 4.94 -2.81
C ILE A 32 4.81 5.52 -1.40
N LEU A 33 5.12 4.72 -0.38
CA LEU A 33 5.00 5.12 1.03
C LEU A 33 6.23 5.87 1.57
N GLY A 34 7.30 6.02 0.78
CA GLY A 34 8.55 6.66 1.24
C GLY A 34 9.28 5.87 2.34
N ILE A 35 9.16 4.54 2.38
CA ILE A 35 9.76 3.68 3.41
C ILE A 35 10.75 2.66 2.83
N LYS A 36 11.50 1.98 3.71
CA LYS A 36 12.39 0.88 3.31
C LYS A 36 11.59 -0.37 2.90
N PRO A 37 12.05 -1.17 1.91
CA PRO A 37 11.37 -2.40 1.50
C PRO A 37 11.10 -3.39 2.64
N GLN A 38 11.99 -3.48 3.64
CA GLN A 38 11.78 -4.34 4.81
C GLN A 38 10.60 -3.87 5.67
N ALA A 39 10.38 -2.55 5.79
CA ALA A 39 9.24 -1.99 6.51
C ALA A 39 7.92 -2.24 5.75
N ALA A 40 7.92 -2.04 4.43
CA ALA A 40 6.77 -2.40 3.60
C ALA A 40 6.45 -3.90 3.69
N ARG A 41 7.47 -4.76 3.68
CA ARG A 41 7.29 -6.21 3.85
C ARG A 41 6.65 -6.56 5.19
N LYS A 42 7.07 -5.90 6.27
CA LYS A 42 6.48 -6.08 7.60
C LYS A 42 4.99 -5.72 7.58
N ILE A 43 4.63 -4.56 7.04
CA ILE A 43 3.24 -4.11 6.88
C ILE A 43 2.43 -5.15 6.11
N LEU A 44 2.92 -5.62 4.96
CA LEU A 44 2.22 -6.61 4.14
C LEU A 44 2.04 -7.97 4.87
N ILE A 45 2.99 -8.38 5.72
CA ILE A 45 2.86 -9.60 6.52
C ILE A 45 1.80 -9.44 7.62
N GLU A 46 1.72 -8.27 8.23
CA GLU A 46 0.80 -7.94 9.32
C GLU A 46 -0.63 -7.78 8.80
N GLU A 47 -0.80 -7.01 7.73
CA GLU A 47 -2.12 -6.56 7.26
C GLU A 47 -2.75 -7.45 6.17
N CYS A 48 -1.95 -8.12 5.32
CA CYS A 48 -2.50 -8.89 4.21
C CYS A 48 -2.60 -10.38 4.55
N ASP A 49 -3.74 -11.01 4.26
CA ASP A 49 -3.89 -12.46 4.37
C ASP A 49 -3.13 -13.23 3.27
N MET A 50 -3.11 -14.56 3.38
CA MET A 50 -2.43 -15.43 2.39
C MET A 50 -3.01 -15.29 0.99
N LEU A 51 -4.35 -15.25 0.87
CA LEU A 51 -5.03 -15.21 -0.43
C LEU A 51 -4.71 -13.92 -1.20
N LEU A 52 -4.63 -12.80 -0.48
CA LEU A 52 -4.22 -11.52 -1.03
C LEU A 52 -2.76 -11.57 -1.45
N LEU A 53 -1.87 -12.04 -0.57
CA LEU A 53 -0.44 -12.07 -0.83
C LEU A 53 -0.08 -12.97 -2.01
N GLU A 54 -0.68 -14.14 -2.14
CA GLU A 54 -0.43 -15.08 -3.24
C GLU A 54 -0.74 -14.48 -4.63
N ASN A 55 -1.74 -13.60 -4.69
CA ASN A 55 -2.18 -12.96 -5.93
C ASN A 55 -1.77 -11.49 -6.03
N LEU A 56 -0.94 -11.00 -5.10
CA LEU A 56 -0.60 -9.59 -4.97
C LEU A 56 -0.05 -8.98 -6.29
N PRO A 57 0.86 -9.63 -7.05
CA PRO A 57 1.39 -9.07 -8.28
C PRO A 57 0.33 -8.82 -9.34
N ALA A 58 -0.58 -9.78 -9.56
CA ALA A 58 -1.63 -9.60 -10.56
C ALA A 58 -2.65 -8.52 -10.14
N ARG A 59 -2.95 -8.44 -8.85
CA ARG A 59 -3.80 -7.37 -8.29
C ARG A 59 -3.17 -5.99 -8.51
N CYS A 60 -1.87 -5.85 -8.24
CA CYS A 60 -1.14 -4.60 -8.49
C CYS A 60 -1.04 -4.26 -9.98
N ASP A 61 -0.81 -5.26 -10.86
CA ASP A 61 -0.82 -5.06 -12.32
C ASP A 61 -2.15 -4.47 -12.82
N ALA A 62 -3.27 -4.90 -12.24
CA ALA A 62 -4.59 -4.36 -12.56
C ALA A 62 -4.80 -2.95 -11.95
N ALA A 63 -4.32 -2.73 -10.72
CA ALA A 63 -4.46 -1.44 -10.03
C ALA A 63 -3.67 -0.30 -10.69
N ARG A 64 -2.47 -0.58 -11.23
CA ARG A 64 -1.62 0.44 -11.90
C ARG A 64 -2.27 1.09 -13.12
N LYS A 65 -3.27 0.44 -13.73
CA LYS A 65 -3.95 0.92 -14.94
C LYS A 65 -5.12 1.87 -14.64
N LYS A 66 -5.33 2.24 -13.37
CA LYS A 66 -6.47 3.01 -12.91
C LYS A 66 -6.05 4.37 -12.36
N GLY A 67 -7.01 5.29 -12.32
CA GLY A 67 -6.88 6.58 -11.67
C GLY A 67 -6.17 7.65 -12.49
N ASN A 68 -6.28 8.89 -12.03
CA ASN A 68 -5.60 10.07 -12.55
C ASN A 68 -4.13 10.13 -12.08
N GLU A 69 -3.38 11.15 -12.51
CA GLU A 69 -1.96 11.28 -12.19
C GLU A 69 -1.68 11.34 -10.67
N ILE A 70 -2.51 12.04 -9.89
CA ILE A 70 -2.32 12.17 -8.44
C ILE A 70 -2.61 10.82 -7.76
N GLU A 71 -3.71 10.16 -8.14
CA GLU A 71 -4.06 8.82 -7.64
C GLU A 71 -2.95 7.80 -7.92
N GLN A 72 -2.33 7.87 -9.10
CA GLN A 72 -1.21 7.01 -9.47
C GLN A 72 0.05 7.32 -8.65
N LYS A 73 0.40 8.60 -8.47
CA LYS A 73 1.58 9.01 -7.69
C LYS A 73 1.48 8.72 -6.20
N LEU A 74 0.25 8.69 -5.66
CA LEU A 74 -0.06 8.28 -4.29
C LEU A 74 -0.31 6.77 -4.18
N GLY A 75 -0.35 6.03 -5.29
CA GLY A 75 -0.57 4.59 -5.31
C GLY A 75 -1.94 4.16 -4.80
N ILE A 76 -2.97 5.02 -4.89
CA ILE A 76 -4.26 4.84 -4.21
C ILE A 76 -4.91 3.49 -4.56
N HIS A 77 -4.96 3.12 -5.84
CA HIS A 77 -5.58 1.86 -6.23
C HIS A 77 -4.78 0.63 -5.77
N MET A 78 -3.45 0.74 -5.63
CA MET A 78 -2.66 -0.34 -5.06
C MET A 78 -2.98 -0.49 -3.57
N LEU A 79 -2.98 0.61 -2.83
CA LEU A 79 -3.18 0.61 -1.38
C LEU A 79 -4.62 0.26 -0.98
N THR A 80 -5.61 0.59 -1.81
CA THR A 80 -7.03 0.29 -1.56
C THR A 80 -7.44 -1.05 -2.17
N GLN A 81 -7.38 -1.20 -3.49
CA GLN A 81 -7.97 -2.36 -4.20
C GLN A 81 -7.02 -3.56 -4.24
N ALA A 82 -5.71 -3.32 -4.40
CA ALA A 82 -4.77 -4.43 -4.48
C ALA A 82 -4.44 -5.01 -3.11
N THR A 83 -4.18 -4.17 -2.10
CA THR A 83 -3.69 -4.60 -0.79
C THR A 83 -4.67 -4.42 0.37
N HIS A 84 -5.72 -3.61 0.20
CA HIS A 84 -6.67 -3.28 1.27
C HIS A 84 -6.01 -2.66 2.53
N LEU A 85 -4.85 -2.00 2.36
CA LEU A 85 -4.13 -1.36 3.47
C LEU A 85 -4.83 -0.10 3.97
N ILE A 86 -5.61 0.55 3.12
CA ILE A 86 -6.49 1.66 3.48
C ILE A 86 -7.86 1.47 2.82
N SER A 87 -8.89 2.06 3.40
CA SER A 87 -10.23 2.04 2.81
C SER A 87 -10.29 2.94 1.55
N PRO A 88 -11.22 2.65 0.61
CA PRO A 88 -11.45 3.52 -0.54
C PRO A 88 -11.73 4.98 -0.16
N ASP A 89 -12.53 5.20 0.89
CA ASP A 89 -12.88 6.54 1.38
C ASP A 89 -11.65 7.28 1.93
N ALA A 90 -10.79 6.59 2.68
CA ALA A 90 -9.54 7.16 3.16
C ALA A 90 -8.59 7.51 1.99
N GLY A 91 -8.54 6.65 0.97
CA GLY A 91 -7.79 6.91 -0.25
C GLY A 91 -8.31 8.14 -1.02
N GLN A 92 -9.63 8.26 -1.19
CA GLN A 92 -10.24 9.42 -1.85
C GLN A 92 -10.01 10.70 -1.07
N LYS A 93 -10.12 10.65 0.26
CA LYS A 93 -9.82 11.79 1.12
C LYS A 93 -8.37 12.25 0.97
N ALA A 94 -7.41 11.32 1.00
CA ALA A 94 -6.00 11.67 0.80
C ALA A 94 -5.74 12.36 -0.55
N VAL A 95 -6.45 11.94 -1.62
CA VAL A 95 -6.37 12.60 -2.93
C VAL A 95 -6.95 14.01 -2.88
N ALA A 96 -8.13 14.17 -2.28
CA ALA A 96 -8.78 15.47 -2.14
C ALA A 96 -7.90 16.46 -1.34
N ASP A 97 -7.34 16.02 -0.22
CA ASP A 97 -6.45 16.83 0.63
C ASP A 97 -5.20 17.29 -0.15
N VAL A 98 -4.63 16.43 -1.00
CA VAL A 98 -3.48 16.79 -1.86
C VAL A 98 -3.89 17.79 -2.94
N ILE A 99 -5.05 17.60 -3.57
CA ILE A 99 -5.56 18.54 -4.58
C ILE A 99 -5.79 19.92 -3.95
N GLU A 100 -6.44 19.98 -2.80
CA GLU A 100 -6.71 21.23 -2.08
C GLU A 100 -5.40 21.97 -1.76
N LYS A 101 -4.37 21.25 -1.29
CA LYS A 101 -3.05 21.84 -1.03
C LYS A 101 -2.42 22.44 -2.29
N ILE A 102 -2.49 21.72 -3.41
CA ILE A 102 -1.96 22.21 -4.70
C ILE A 102 -2.73 23.46 -5.14
N GLU A 103 -4.05 23.46 -5.03
CA GLU A 103 -4.90 24.61 -5.38
C GLU A 103 -4.66 25.82 -4.47
N SER A 104 -4.31 25.59 -3.20
CA SER A 104 -3.91 26.63 -2.26
C SER A 104 -2.51 27.23 -2.53
N GLY A 105 -1.78 26.68 -3.51
CA GLY A 105 -0.47 27.18 -3.95
C GLY A 105 0.74 26.42 -3.41
N LEU A 106 0.53 25.28 -2.73
CA LEU A 106 1.64 24.41 -2.34
C LEU A 106 2.26 23.74 -3.57
N GLU A 107 3.59 23.61 -3.57
CA GLU A 107 4.28 22.89 -4.64
C GLU A 107 3.80 21.44 -4.73
N LYS A 108 3.52 20.97 -5.94
CA LYS A 108 2.95 19.64 -6.20
C LYS A 108 3.74 18.50 -5.55
N GLU A 109 5.06 18.53 -5.60
CA GLU A 109 5.87 17.44 -5.03
C GLU A 109 5.81 17.46 -3.49
N ILE A 110 5.81 18.64 -2.87
CA ILE A 110 5.65 18.78 -1.41
C ILE A 110 4.27 18.28 -0.98
N ALA A 111 3.21 18.65 -1.70
CA ALA A 111 1.86 18.16 -1.43
C ALA A 111 1.77 16.62 -1.52
N LEU A 112 2.44 16.02 -2.52
CA LEU A 112 2.50 14.57 -2.68
C LEU A 112 3.29 13.89 -1.55
N GLU A 113 4.43 14.45 -1.12
CA GLU A 113 5.20 13.91 0.01
C GLU A 113 4.41 13.94 1.32
N GLU A 114 3.71 15.04 1.59
CA GLU A 114 2.82 15.13 2.75
C GLU A 114 1.66 14.13 2.64
N GLY A 115 1.08 13.96 1.44
CA GLY A 115 0.03 12.97 1.19
C GLY A 115 0.50 11.53 1.45
N ARG A 116 1.70 11.16 0.96
CA ARG A 116 2.32 9.84 1.22
C ARG A 116 2.55 9.62 2.71
N THR A 117 3.00 10.65 3.42
CA THR A 117 3.22 10.59 4.87
C THR A 117 1.90 10.36 5.61
N GLY A 118 0.84 11.11 5.28
CA GLY A 118 -0.48 10.92 5.88
C GLY A 118 -1.06 9.53 5.60
N ILE A 119 -0.87 9.00 4.39
CA ILE A 119 -1.28 7.62 4.06
C ILE A 119 -0.52 6.60 4.93
N LEU A 120 0.79 6.78 5.12
CA LEU A 120 1.58 5.88 5.96
C LEU A 120 1.12 5.91 7.42
N GLU A 121 0.70 7.07 7.93
CA GLU A 121 0.13 7.21 9.27
C GLU A 121 -1.20 6.45 9.39
N LEU A 122 -2.08 6.53 8.38
CA LEU A 122 -3.33 5.78 8.34
C LEU A 122 -3.12 4.25 8.35
N ILE A 123 -2.03 3.76 7.78
CA ILE A 123 -1.70 2.32 7.81
C ILE A 123 -1.15 1.90 9.19
N ARG A 124 -0.60 2.83 9.96
CA ARG A 124 0.04 2.55 11.26
C ARG A 124 -0.88 2.79 12.47
N SER A 125 -2.03 3.42 12.27
CA SER A 125 -3.04 3.71 13.30
C SER A 125 -3.91 2.51 13.61
#